data_AF-A0A1X6ZDC5-F1
#
_entry.id   AF-A0A1X6ZDC5-F1
#
_cell.length_a   1.000
_cell.length_b   1.000
_cell.length_c   1.000
_cell.angle_alpha   90.00
_cell.angle_beta   90.00
_cell.angle_gamma   90.00
#
_symmetry.space_group_name_H-M   'P 1'
#
loop_
_entity.id
_entity.type
_entity.pdbx_description
1 polymer ?
#
loop_
_entity_poly.entity_id
_entity_poly.type
_entity_poly.pdbx_seq_one_letter_code
_entity_poly.pdbx_strand_id
1 'polypeptide(L)'
;MSFKYDFDMFSVVPDEMKQEFENAFDELGMGGQSKEKVAMFRDPALAVALQNADDEVRQVFLNAGFGLNVYDSGAPEGCYLASEEVGRSDCVNRLAQVIVSNRSVLSQNWNGFDIEQFLDHVANARPIEVEEVQVAPPVAAKPKHSNVIRLASICVVAGSLVLAFSTGGWSF
;
A
#
# COMPACT_ATOMS: atom_id res chain seq x y z
N MET A 1 7.92 30.45 3.35
CA MET A 1 6.91 29.60 2.69
C MET A 1 6.50 28.57 3.73
N SER A 2 5.22 28.25 3.86
CA SER A 2 4.76 27.19 4.77
C SER A 2 4.32 26.02 3.91
N PHE A 3 4.90 24.85 4.19
CA PHE A 3 4.56 23.60 3.52
C PHE A 3 3.29 23.00 4.11
N LYS A 4 2.59 22.16 3.34
CA LYS A 4 1.52 21.33 3.89
C LYS A 4 2.11 20.01 4.36
N TYR A 5 1.93 19.70 5.64
CA TYR A 5 2.53 18.53 6.28
C TYR A 5 1.61 17.31 6.32
N ASP A 6 0.50 17.32 5.56
CA ASP A 6 -0.37 16.15 5.40
C ASP A 6 0.40 14.99 4.76
N PHE A 7 0.17 13.79 5.28
CA PHE A 7 0.78 12.55 4.77
C PHE A 7 -0.18 11.38 4.94
N ASP A 8 -0.07 10.39 4.06
CA ASP A 8 -0.90 9.19 4.05
C ASP A 8 -0.04 7.93 4.15
N MET A 9 -0.66 6.81 4.51
CA MET A 9 0.03 5.54 4.60
C MET A 9 -0.16 4.75 3.30
N PHE A 10 0.91 4.59 2.54
CA PHE A 10 0.92 3.79 1.32
C PHE A 10 1.28 2.33 1.63
N SER A 11 0.40 1.39 1.28
CA SER A 11 0.69 -0.06 1.37
C SER A 11 1.61 -0.49 0.22
N VAL A 12 2.77 -1.04 0.55
CA VAL A 12 3.73 -1.58 -0.44
C VAL A 12 3.38 -3.03 -0.82
N VAL A 13 2.64 -3.73 0.05
CA VAL A 13 2.12 -5.08 -0.20
C VAL A 13 0.69 -4.95 -0.76
N PRO A 14 0.37 -5.57 -1.91
CA PRO A 14 -1.00 -5.65 -2.41
C PRO A 14 -1.93 -6.29 -1.38
N ASP A 15 -3.15 -5.76 -1.26
CA ASP A 15 -4.11 -6.17 -0.21
C ASP A 15 -4.42 -7.68 -0.25
N GLU A 16 -4.33 -8.31 -1.42
CA GLU A 16 -4.58 -9.75 -1.59
C GLU A 16 -3.52 -10.63 -0.90
N MET A 17 -2.30 -10.11 -0.68
CA MET A 17 -1.18 -10.84 -0.07
C MET A 17 -0.91 -10.43 1.37
N LYS A 18 -1.61 -9.39 1.86
CA LYS A 18 -1.38 -8.82 3.18
C LYS A 18 -1.64 -9.82 4.31
N GLN A 19 -2.70 -10.63 4.19
CA GLN A 19 -3.05 -11.61 5.22
C GLN A 19 -2.06 -12.77 5.30
N GLU A 20 -1.49 -13.19 4.16
CA GLU A 20 -0.46 -14.23 4.11
C GLU A 20 0.87 -13.72 4.68
N PHE A 21 1.20 -12.45 4.42
CA PHE A 21 2.34 -11.77 5.00
C PHE A 21 2.20 -11.57 6.52
N GLU A 22 1.08 -11.02 7.00
CA GLU A 22 0.80 -10.84 8.43
C GLU A 22 0.94 -12.16 9.19
N ASN A 23 0.36 -13.25 8.69
CA ASN A 23 0.49 -14.57 9.29
C ASN A 23 1.94 -15.06 9.34
N ALA A 24 2.71 -14.87 8.26
CA ALA A 24 4.12 -15.28 8.21
C ALA A 24 5.00 -14.49 9.20
N PHE A 25 4.73 -13.20 9.40
CA PHE A 25 5.45 -12.37 10.37
C PHE A 25 5.05 -12.67 11.81
N ASP A 26 3.77 -12.96 12.07
CA ASP A 26 3.28 -13.41 13.37
C ASP A 26 3.87 -14.77 13.77
N GLU A 27 3.96 -15.72 12.84
CA GLU A 27 4.61 -17.04 13.07
C GLU A 27 6.10 -16.91 13.39
N LEU A 28 6.78 -15.90 12.84
CA LEU A 28 8.19 -15.60 13.12
C LEU A 28 8.40 -14.78 14.41
N GLY A 29 7.33 -14.47 15.15
CA GLY A 29 7.39 -13.62 16.35
C GLY A 29 7.80 -12.18 16.05
N MET A 30 7.66 -11.75 14.80
CA MET A 30 7.93 -10.40 14.29
C MET A 30 6.64 -9.60 14.04
N GLY A 31 5.49 -10.13 14.47
CA GLY A 31 4.20 -9.46 14.48
C GLY A 31 4.28 -8.09 15.14
N GLY A 32 4.31 -7.04 14.31
CA GLY A 32 4.51 -5.65 14.74
C GLY A 32 5.67 -4.92 14.06
N GLN A 33 6.54 -5.61 13.31
CA GLN A 33 7.56 -4.98 12.46
C GLN A 33 7.14 -4.94 10.98
N SER A 34 5.91 -4.49 10.70
CA SER A 34 5.45 -4.38 9.32
C SER A 34 6.07 -3.16 8.64
N LYS A 35 7.13 -3.41 7.86
CA LYS A 35 7.62 -2.52 6.78
C LYS A 35 6.65 -2.49 5.57
N GLU A 36 5.39 -2.82 5.80
CA GLU A 36 4.37 -2.97 4.75
C GLU A 36 3.72 -1.64 4.39
N LYS A 37 3.86 -0.63 5.25
CA LYS A 37 3.32 0.71 5.03
C LYS A 37 4.41 1.77 5.11
N VAL A 38 4.39 2.68 4.15
CA VAL A 38 5.30 3.82 4.05
C VAL A 38 4.48 5.10 4.17
N ALA A 39 4.89 6.00 5.06
CA ALA A 39 4.27 7.32 5.17
C ALA A 39 4.74 8.22 4.02
N MET A 40 3.83 8.86 3.30
CA MET A 40 4.16 9.68 2.14
C MET A 40 3.43 11.02 2.20
N PHE A 41 4.17 12.11 2.01
CA PHE A 41 3.60 13.47 2.07
C PHE A 41 2.71 13.75 0.85
N ARG A 42 1.63 14.53 1.07
CA ARG A 42 0.73 14.97 0.00
C ARG A 42 1.28 16.16 -0.79
N ASP A 43 2.08 17.01 -0.15
CA ASP A 43 2.63 18.23 -0.77
C ASP A 43 3.88 17.92 -1.64
N PRO A 44 3.81 18.13 -2.96
CA PRO A 44 4.98 17.95 -3.84
C PRO A 44 6.14 18.87 -3.51
N ALA A 45 5.86 20.09 -3.04
CA ALA A 45 6.91 21.05 -2.70
C ALA A 45 7.68 20.58 -1.45
N LEU A 46 6.97 19.99 -0.48
CA LEU A 46 7.58 19.40 0.71
C LEU A 46 8.42 18.16 0.37
N ALA A 47 7.91 17.29 -0.51
CA ALA A 47 8.66 16.12 -0.97
C ALA A 47 9.97 16.53 -1.67
N VAL A 48 9.92 17.53 -2.56
CA VAL A 48 11.11 18.09 -3.21
C VAL A 48 12.04 18.76 -2.19
N ALA A 49 11.51 19.44 -1.19
CA ALA A 49 12.30 20.04 -0.13
C ALA A 49 13.12 18.96 0.60
N LEU A 50 12.46 17.88 1.03
CA LEU A 50 13.12 16.75 1.68
C LEU A 50 14.11 16.01 0.78
N GLN A 51 13.82 15.85 -0.51
CA GLN A 51 14.76 15.25 -1.47
C GLN A 51 16.06 16.06 -1.62
N ASN A 52 16.00 17.38 -1.40
CA ASN A 52 17.15 18.28 -1.48
C ASN A 52 17.72 18.67 -0.10
N ALA A 53 17.20 18.10 0.99
CA ALA A 53 17.80 18.21 2.31
C ALA A 53 19.11 17.41 2.37
N ASP A 54 19.93 17.66 3.38
CA ASP A 54 21.18 16.92 3.58
C ASP A 54 20.92 15.41 3.71
N ASP A 55 21.89 14.62 3.25
CA ASP A 55 21.79 13.16 3.20
C ASP A 55 21.38 12.55 4.55
N GLU A 56 21.94 13.08 5.65
CA GLU A 56 21.59 12.64 7.01
C GLU A 56 20.11 12.88 7.34
N VAL A 57 19.56 14.04 6.96
CA VAL A 57 18.13 14.36 7.14
C VAL A 57 17.28 13.38 6.35
N ARG A 58 17.63 13.13 5.09
CA ARG A 58 16.90 12.16 4.24
C ARG A 58 16.90 10.77 4.84
N GLN A 59 18.04 10.32 5.36
CA GLN A 59 18.14 9.01 6.03
C GLN A 59 17.29 8.94 7.29
N VAL A 60 17.14 10.03 8.04
CA VAL A 60 16.27 10.06 9.22
C VAL A 60 14.81 9.75 8.84
N PHE A 61 14.29 10.36 7.77
CA PHE A 61 12.94 10.09 7.27
C PHE A 61 12.79 8.65 6.75
N LEU A 62 13.73 8.18 5.94
CA LEU A 62 13.70 6.82 5.39
C LEU A 62 13.73 5.75 6.51
N ASN A 63 14.59 5.94 7.52
CA ASN A 63 14.68 5.02 8.66
C ASN A 63 13.43 5.06 9.56
N ALA A 64 12.71 6.17 9.57
CA ALA A 64 11.44 6.30 10.29
C ALA A 64 10.25 5.67 9.55
N GLY A 65 10.42 5.30 8.27
CA GLY A 65 9.38 4.74 7.42
C GLY A 65 8.66 5.77 6.56
N PHE A 66 9.26 6.93 6.31
CA PHE A 66 8.75 7.91 5.35
C PHE A 66 9.36 7.70 3.97
N GLY A 67 8.52 7.82 2.94
CA GLY A 67 8.94 7.97 1.56
C GLY A 67 9.22 9.43 1.23
N LEU A 68 10.14 9.66 0.30
CA LEU A 68 10.45 11.00 -0.21
C LEU A 68 9.68 11.33 -1.50
N ASN A 69 8.69 10.51 -1.85
CA ASN A 69 7.79 10.71 -2.97
C ASN A 69 6.41 11.21 -2.48
N VAL A 70 5.55 11.60 -3.41
CA VAL A 70 4.20 12.10 -3.12
C VAL A 70 3.17 10.99 -3.22
N TYR A 71 2.24 10.95 -2.28
CA TYR A 71 1.03 10.14 -2.35
C TYR A 71 -0.12 10.90 -1.69
N ASP A 72 -1.30 10.84 -2.30
CA ASP A 72 -2.51 11.48 -1.82
C ASP A 72 -3.66 10.47 -1.91
N SER A 73 -4.19 10.08 -0.75
CA SER A 73 -5.34 9.19 -0.61
C SER A 73 -6.67 9.85 -1.00
N GLY A 74 -6.68 11.17 -1.18
CA GLY A 74 -7.89 11.97 -1.37
C GLY A 74 -8.55 12.41 -0.06
N ALA A 75 -7.93 12.14 1.10
CA ALA A 75 -8.41 12.66 2.37
C ALA A 75 -8.34 14.20 2.41
N PRO A 76 -9.30 14.88 3.07
CA PRO A 76 -9.28 16.34 3.21
C PRO A 76 -8.02 16.86 3.91
N GLU A 77 -7.70 18.14 3.68
CA GLU A 77 -6.59 18.83 4.36
C GLU A 77 -6.78 18.81 5.89
N GLY A 78 -5.71 18.47 6.62
CA GLY A 78 -5.76 18.30 8.07
C GLY A 78 -6.52 17.04 8.54
N CYS A 79 -6.93 16.17 7.62
CA CYS A 79 -7.59 14.90 7.90
C CYS A 79 -6.78 13.72 7.38
N TYR A 80 -6.96 12.55 7.99
CA TYR A 80 -6.37 11.28 7.54
C TYR A 80 -7.36 10.14 7.77
N LEU A 81 -7.16 9.00 7.10
CA LEU A 81 -8.05 7.85 7.24
C LEU A 81 -7.90 7.24 8.64
N ALA A 82 -9.00 7.01 9.35
CA ALA A 82 -8.97 6.44 10.71
C ALA A 82 -8.27 5.06 10.74
N SER A 83 -8.35 4.29 9.66
CA SER A 83 -7.65 3.01 9.48
C SER A 83 -6.12 3.13 9.45
N GLU A 84 -5.58 4.32 9.29
CA GLU A 84 -4.13 4.61 9.21
C GLU A 84 -3.54 5.10 10.53
N GLU A 85 -4.36 5.35 11.56
CA GLU A 85 -3.96 5.93 12.86
C GLU A 85 -2.72 5.26 13.45
N VAL A 86 -2.73 3.92 13.51
CA VAL A 86 -1.65 3.13 14.09
C VAL A 86 -0.37 3.32 13.28
N GLY A 87 -0.44 3.23 11.95
CA GLY A 87 0.71 3.40 11.07
C GLY A 87 1.30 4.80 11.12
N ARG A 88 0.45 5.83 11.19
CA ARG A 88 0.87 7.24 11.35
C ARG A 88 1.61 7.42 12.67
N SER A 89 1.03 6.96 13.77
CA SER A 89 1.62 7.04 15.10
C SER A 89 2.98 6.33 15.16
N ASP A 90 3.08 5.13 14.57
CA ASP A 90 4.33 4.37 14.55
C ASP A 90 5.43 5.08 13.75
N CYS A 91 5.12 5.65 12.59
CA CYS A 91 6.07 6.43 11.80
C CYS A 91 6.56 7.68 12.53
N VAL A 92 5.67 8.42 13.17
CA VAL A 92 6.04 9.62 13.95
C VAL A 92 6.89 9.23 15.17
N ASN A 93 6.52 8.17 15.87
CA ASN A 93 7.29 7.67 17.02
C ASN A 93 8.70 7.21 16.60
N ARG A 94 8.82 6.48 15.48
CA ARG A 94 10.13 6.09 14.92
C ARG A 94 10.94 7.31 14.51
N LEU A 95 10.33 8.33 13.90
CA LEU A 95 11.01 9.58 13.55
C LEU A 95 11.61 10.25 14.79
N ALA A 96 10.81 10.39 15.84
CA ALA A 96 11.29 10.92 17.12
C ALA A 96 12.45 10.09 17.68
N GLN A 97 12.36 8.76 17.68
CA GLN A 97 13.43 7.87 18.16
C GLN A 97 14.73 8.01 17.36
N VAL A 98 14.64 8.11 16.03
CA VAL A 98 15.81 8.28 15.16
C VAL A 98 16.48 9.63 15.42
N ILE A 99 15.71 10.71 15.56
CA ILE A 99 16.24 12.05 15.87
C ILE A 99 16.88 12.09 17.26
N VAL A 100 16.24 11.46 18.26
CA VAL A 100 16.80 11.37 19.62
C VAL A 100 18.11 10.61 19.62
N SER A 101 18.23 9.55 18.81
CA SER A 101 19.44 8.73 18.68
C SER A 101 20.53 9.39 17.84
N ASN A 102 20.17 10.34 16.97
CA ASN A 102 21.08 11.07 16.09
C ASN A 102 20.89 12.59 16.22
N ARG A 103 21.21 13.14 17.39
CA ARG A 103 20.96 14.57 17.69
C ARG A 103 21.71 15.54 16.77
N SER A 104 22.83 15.13 16.17
CA SER A 104 23.57 15.96 15.21
C SER A 104 22.76 16.30 13.95
N VAL A 105 21.73 15.51 13.62
CA VAL A 105 20.86 15.81 12.46
C VAL A 105 20.13 17.16 12.62
N LEU A 106 19.92 17.64 13.84
CA LEU A 106 19.25 18.91 14.11
C LEU A 106 20.06 20.13 13.64
N SER A 107 21.38 20.00 13.44
CA SER A 107 22.22 21.06 12.88
C SER A 107 22.39 20.99 11.37
N GLN A 108 21.84 19.97 10.71
CA GLN A 108 21.95 19.79 9.26
C GLN A 108 20.99 20.71 8.51
N ASN A 109 21.12 20.80 7.19
CA ASN A 109 20.20 21.52 6.34
C ASN A 109 18.95 20.68 6.03
N TRP A 110 17.83 21.07 6.63
CA TRP A 110 16.50 20.48 6.39
C TRP A 110 15.81 21.04 5.13
N ASN A 111 16.48 21.94 4.42
CA ASN A 111 16.00 22.56 3.19
C ASN A 111 14.59 23.17 3.31
N GLY A 112 14.33 23.81 4.45
CA GLY A 112 13.07 24.47 4.77
C GLY A 112 12.01 23.59 5.40
N PHE A 113 12.23 22.27 5.54
CA PHE A 113 11.38 21.43 6.38
C PHE A 113 11.49 21.92 7.83
N ASP A 114 10.35 22.18 8.46
CA ASP A 114 10.24 22.67 9.82
C ASP A 114 9.62 21.57 10.70
N ILE A 115 10.44 21.03 11.61
CA ILE A 115 10.02 19.94 12.49
C ILE A 115 8.97 20.37 13.51
N GLU A 116 8.99 21.62 13.97
CA GLU A 116 8.02 22.10 14.95
C GLU A 116 6.65 22.24 14.27
N GLN A 117 6.61 22.84 13.07
CA GLN A 117 5.37 22.93 12.28
C GLN A 117 4.84 21.53 11.89
N PHE A 118 5.72 20.58 11.57
CA PHE A 118 5.32 19.21 11.30
C PHE A 118 4.66 18.56 12.53
N LEU A 119 5.26 18.68 13.72
CA LEU A 119 4.72 18.10 14.94
C LEU A 119 3.40 18.76 15.36
N ASP A 120 3.28 20.08 15.19
CA ASP A 120 2.03 20.80 15.37
C ASP A 120 0.96 20.30 14.40
N HIS A 121 1.31 20.05 13.13
CA HIS A 121 0.38 19.50 12.16
C HIS A 121 -0.09 18.10 12.56
N VAL A 122 0.82 17.22 12.97
CA VAL A 122 0.49 15.87 13.46
C VAL A 122 -0.47 15.94 14.64
N ALA A 123 -0.23 16.84 15.60
CA ALA A 123 -1.04 16.97 16.81
C ALA A 123 -2.47 17.49 16.53
N ASN A 124 -2.67 18.23 15.43
CA ASN A 124 -3.95 18.84 15.08
C ASN A 124 -4.74 18.08 14.00
N ALA A 125 -4.10 17.11 13.33
CA ALA A 125 -4.73 16.29 12.31
C ALA A 125 -5.89 15.46 12.89
N ARG A 126 -6.94 15.22 12.09
CA ARG A 126 -8.16 14.52 12.54
C ARG A 126 -8.44 13.25 11.76
N PRO A 127 -8.82 12.15 12.43
CA PRO A 127 -9.22 10.94 11.75
C PRO A 127 -10.59 11.15 11.07
N ILE A 128 -10.75 10.58 9.88
CA ILE A 128 -12.02 10.45 9.18
C ILE A 128 -12.31 9.00 8.88
N GLU A 129 -13.57 8.61 9.01
CA GLU A 129 -14.05 7.33 8.49
C GLU A 129 -14.40 7.54 7.01
N VAL A 130 -13.84 6.70 6.14
CA VAL A 130 -14.35 6.57 4.78
C VAL A 130 -15.42 5.52 4.85
N GLU A 131 -16.68 5.91 4.67
CA GLU A 131 -17.72 4.96 4.30
C GLU A 131 -17.24 4.28 3.03
N GLU A 132 -16.81 3.01 3.13
CA GLU A 132 -16.56 2.17 1.97
C GLU A 132 -17.78 2.31 1.07
N VAL A 133 -17.63 2.99 -0.07
CA VAL A 133 -18.62 2.93 -1.13
C VAL A 133 -18.67 1.45 -1.50
N GLN A 134 -19.65 0.73 -0.95
CA GLN A 134 -19.94 -0.63 -1.34
C GLN A 134 -20.12 -0.59 -2.84
N VAL A 135 -19.09 -1.01 -3.58
CA VAL A 135 -19.20 -1.26 -5.00
C VAL A 135 -20.20 -2.38 -5.08
N ALA A 136 -21.46 -2.02 -5.39
CA ALA A 136 -22.53 -2.98 -5.50
C ALA A 136 -22.03 -4.13 -6.39
N PRO A 137 -22.16 -5.41 -5.95
CA PRO A 137 -21.68 -6.52 -6.74
C PRO A 137 -22.28 -6.40 -8.15
N PRO A 138 -21.49 -6.67 -9.21
CA PRO A 138 -21.98 -6.55 -10.58
C PRO A 138 -23.29 -7.34 -10.66
N VAL A 139 -24.38 -6.63 -10.99
CA VAL A 139 -25.71 -7.23 -11.12
C VAL A 139 -25.57 -8.40 -12.08
N ALA A 140 -25.62 -9.62 -11.52
CA ALA A 140 -25.56 -10.84 -12.30
C ALA A 140 -26.71 -10.78 -13.31
N ALA A 141 -26.37 -10.59 -14.58
CA ALA A 141 -27.32 -10.69 -15.66
C ALA A 141 -27.91 -12.11 -15.63
N LYS A 142 -29.19 -12.22 -15.27
CA LYS A 142 -29.92 -13.50 -15.33
C LYS A 142 -29.78 -14.08 -16.73
N PRO A 143 -29.32 -15.34 -16.90
CA PRO A 143 -29.39 -15.99 -18.19
C PRO A 143 -30.86 -16.22 -18.54
N LYS A 144 -31.35 -15.49 -19.54
CA LYS A 144 -32.69 -15.70 -20.11
C LYS A 144 -32.62 -16.90 -21.05
N HIS A 145 -32.68 -18.11 -20.48
CA HIS A 145 -32.98 -19.30 -21.25
C HIS A 145 -34.46 -19.28 -21.62
N SER A 146 -34.77 -19.22 -22.92
CA SER A 146 -36.05 -19.71 -23.44
C SER A 146 -35.76 -20.47 -24.73
N ASN A 147 -35.94 -21.78 -24.62
CA ASN A 147 -35.80 -22.76 -25.69
C ASN A 147 -37.00 -22.73 -26.65
N VAL A 148 -36.85 -23.53 -27.72
CA VAL A 148 -37.83 -24.04 -28.71
C VAL A 148 -37.79 -23.21 -30.01
N ILE A 149 -37.31 -23.75 -31.15
CA ILE A 149 -37.87 -24.80 -32.03
C ILE A 149 -36.69 -25.51 -32.76
N ARG A 150 -36.42 -26.82 -32.60
CA ARG A 150 -36.91 -28.05 -33.29
C ARG A 150 -36.53 -28.25 -34.78
N LEU A 151 -36.04 -29.48 -35.04
CA LEU A 151 -35.77 -30.23 -36.31
C LEU A 151 -34.45 -29.87 -37.04
N ALA A 152 -33.62 -30.80 -37.52
CA ALA A 152 -33.77 -32.23 -37.75
C ALA A 152 -32.43 -32.99 -37.72
N SER A 153 -32.53 -34.26 -37.33
CA SER A 153 -31.80 -35.47 -37.72
C SER A 153 -30.63 -35.37 -38.72
N ILE A 154 -29.53 -36.11 -38.48
CA ILE A 154 -29.03 -37.26 -39.29
C ILE A 154 -27.54 -37.62 -38.98
N CYS A 155 -27.28 -38.93 -38.84
CA CYS A 155 -26.01 -39.71 -38.87
C CYS A 155 -24.96 -39.45 -37.77
N VAL A 156 -24.72 -40.34 -36.78
CA VAL A 156 -24.12 -41.70 -36.81
C VAL A 156 -22.77 -41.78 -37.54
N VAL A 157 -21.66 -41.70 -36.78
CA VAL A 157 -20.36 -42.39 -36.97
C VAL A 157 -19.70 -42.44 -35.58
N ALA A 158 -19.84 -43.48 -34.75
CA ALA A 158 -19.04 -44.71 -34.74
C ALA A 158 -17.52 -44.49 -34.76
N GLY A 159 -16.85 -44.60 -33.60
CA GLY A 159 -15.42 -44.89 -33.57
C GLY A 159 -14.62 -44.21 -32.46
N SER A 160 -14.68 -44.73 -31.24
CA SER A 160 -13.59 -44.56 -30.26
C SER A 160 -12.93 -45.92 -30.08
N LEU A 161 -11.79 -46.14 -30.72
CA LEU A 161 -10.84 -47.15 -30.28
C LEU A 161 -9.42 -46.77 -30.75
N VAL A 162 -8.46 -47.11 -29.89
CA VAL A 162 -7.02 -47.23 -30.11
C VAL A 162 -6.14 -46.07 -29.59
N LEU A 163 -5.84 -46.22 -28.29
CA LEU A 163 -4.49 -46.21 -27.68
C LEU A 163 -3.30 -45.87 -28.59
N ALA A 164 -2.58 -44.80 -28.26
CA ALA A 164 -1.14 -44.70 -28.50
C ALA A 164 -0.52 -43.65 -27.54
N PHE A 165 0.05 -44.10 -26.42
CA PHE A 165 1.14 -43.38 -25.77
C PHE A 165 2.44 -44.03 -26.22
N SER A 166 3.13 -43.38 -27.14
CA SER A 166 4.52 -43.63 -27.51
C SER A 166 5.31 -42.35 -27.30
N THR A 167 6.32 -42.39 -26.44
CA THR A 167 7.60 -41.64 -26.46
C THR A 167 8.32 -41.99 -25.15
N GLY A 168 9.59 -42.31 -25.08
CA GLY A 168 10.66 -42.43 -26.07
C GLY A 168 11.88 -42.95 -25.29
N GLY A 169 12.66 -43.84 -25.92
CA GLY A 169 13.96 -44.26 -25.40
C GLY A 169 15.08 -43.33 -25.86
N TRP A 170 16.21 -43.36 -25.13
CA TRP A 170 17.62 -43.46 -25.59
C TRP A 170 18.56 -43.15 -24.40
N SER A 171 19.41 -44.11 -24.02
CA SER A 171 20.85 -44.25 -24.35
C SER A 171 21.71 -43.22 -23.60
N PHE A 172 22.72 -43.59 -22.81
CA PHE A 172 23.84 -44.51 -23.05
C PHE A 172 24.23 -45.34 -21.83
#